data_AF-A0A1Y1I5J0-F1
#
_entry.id   AF-A0A1Y1I5J0-F1
#
_cell.length_a   1.000
_cell.length_b   1.000
_cell.length_c   1.000
_cell.angle_alpha   90.00
_cell.angle_beta   90.00
_cell.angle_gamma   90.00
#
_symmetry.space_group_name_H-M   'P 1'
#
loop_
_entity.id
_entity.type
_entity.pdbx_description
1 polymer ?
#
loop_
_entity_poly.entity_id
_entity_poly.type
_entity_poly.pdbx_seq_one_letter_code
_entity_poly.pdbx_strand_id
1 'polypeptide(L)'
;MEQTAEERKQAALQMYEGYKKHFPEVPEISPANLHELLEKREAGDAKVVVVDVRGADEQSVSMIPDGTLKQADFEKRKSAYRDHQVVSYCTIGYRSGKYAESLRKEGFDASNLIGSILMWTHAGYPLVSSYDEEKGSAPASDEPSRTPRVHTCGKKWRLAGDGYEMVTPEPQGLLSKVKAAVIERFA
;
A
#
# COMPACT_ATOMS: atom_id res chain seq x y z
N MET A 1 21.22 -3.70 18.05
CA MET A 1 19.93 -4.07 18.63
C MET A 1 18.89 -3.89 17.55
N GLU A 2 17.99 -4.85 17.38
CA GLU A 2 16.86 -4.73 16.46
C GLU A 2 15.86 -3.72 17.05
N GLN A 3 15.33 -2.81 16.22
CA GLN A 3 14.37 -1.79 16.68
C GLN A 3 13.05 -2.46 17.09
N THR A 4 12.46 -2.04 18.20
CA THR A 4 11.13 -2.44 18.65
C THR A 4 10.04 -1.93 17.69
N ALA A 5 8.84 -2.53 17.73
CA ALA A 5 7.72 -2.06 16.92
C ALA A 5 7.34 -0.60 17.20
N GLU A 6 7.38 -0.20 18.47
CA GLU A 6 7.08 1.18 18.87
C GLU A 6 8.15 2.15 18.33
N GLU A 7 9.44 1.80 18.40
CA GLU A 7 10.50 2.62 17.79
C GLU A 7 10.32 2.76 16.27
N ARG A 8 9.95 1.66 15.58
CA ARG A 8 9.66 1.69 14.14
C ARG A 8 8.45 2.58 13.82
N LYS A 9 7.40 2.51 14.63
CA LYS A 9 6.19 3.34 14.51
C LYS A 9 6.53 4.82 14.68
N GLN A 10 7.25 5.17 15.75
CA GLN A 10 7.66 6.55 16.01
C GLN A 10 8.56 7.09 14.89
N ALA A 11 9.50 6.28 14.39
CA ALA A 11 10.33 6.68 13.26
C ALA A 11 9.50 6.93 11.98
N ALA A 12 8.53 6.05 11.66
CA ALA A 12 7.65 6.23 10.51
C ALA A 12 6.78 7.49 10.62
N LEU A 13 6.21 7.75 11.79
CA LEU A 13 5.42 8.95 12.05
C LEU A 13 6.28 10.21 11.98
N GLN A 14 7.48 10.21 12.55
CA GLN A 14 8.39 11.35 12.47
C GLN A 14 8.77 11.68 11.02
N MET A 15 9.03 10.66 10.20
CA MET A 15 9.27 10.87 8.76
C MET A 15 8.04 11.46 8.07
N TYR A 16 6.85 10.92 8.36
CA TYR A 16 5.60 11.40 7.81
C TYR A 16 5.31 12.87 8.18
N GLU A 17 5.56 13.27 9.42
CA GLU A 17 5.44 14.66 9.88
C GLU A 17 6.35 15.63 9.10
N GLY A 18 7.52 15.15 8.66
CA GLY A 18 8.38 15.90 7.74
C GLY A 18 7.74 16.05 6.36
N TYR A 19 7.20 14.96 5.81
CA TYR A 19 6.59 14.93 4.49
C TYR A 19 5.31 15.76 4.37
N LYS A 20 4.44 15.76 5.38
CA LYS A 20 3.15 16.45 5.29
C LYS A 20 3.25 17.97 5.16
N LYS A 21 4.39 18.54 5.54
CA LYS A 21 4.71 19.96 5.34
C LYS A 21 4.73 20.38 3.86
N HIS A 22 4.88 19.43 2.94
CA HIS A 22 4.88 19.69 1.49
C HIS A 22 3.47 19.76 0.87
N PHE A 23 2.42 19.48 1.65
CA PHE A 23 1.03 19.48 1.22
C PHE A 23 0.10 19.84 2.41
N PRO A 24 0.29 21.02 3.04
CA PRO A 24 -0.33 21.36 4.33
C PRO A 24 -1.86 21.44 4.32
N GLU A 25 -2.48 21.57 3.15
CA GLU A 25 -3.94 21.69 2.99
C GLU A 25 -4.63 20.37 2.66
N VAL A 26 -3.88 19.27 2.57
CA VAL A 26 -4.45 17.95 2.29
C VAL A 26 -5.00 17.35 3.59
N PRO A 27 -6.31 17.04 3.66
CA PRO A 27 -6.88 16.33 4.80
C PRO A 27 -6.22 14.98 5.03
N GLU A 28 -6.13 14.59 6.29
CA GLU A 28 -5.52 13.34 6.71
C GLU A 28 -6.61 12.37 7.22
N ILE A 29 -6.42 11.07 6.97
CA ILE A 29 -7.24 10.01 7.57
C ILE A 29 -6.34 9.01 8.28
N SER A 30 -6.72 8.60 9.48
CA SER A 30 -5.99 7.57 10.24
C SER A 30 -6.28 6.17 9.68
N PRO A 31 -5.41 5.17 9.92
CA PRO A 31 -5.70 3.78 9.57
C PRO A 31 -7.02 3.29 10.17
N ALA A 32 -7.30 3.62 11.43
CA ALA A 32 -8.52 3.19 12.11
C ALA A 32 -9.79 3.77 11.46
N ASN A 33 -9.78 5.06 11.15
CA ASN A 33 -10.92 5.71 10.50
C ASN A 33 -11.11 5.20 9.07
N LEU A 34 -10.01 4.92 8.34
CA LEU A 34 -10.12 4.30 7.02
C LEU A 34 -10.71 2.90 7.13
N HIS A 35 -10.26 2.07 8.08
CA HIS A 35 -10.77 0.73 8.27
C HIS A 35 -12.28 0.74 8.54
N GLU A 36 -12.75 1.58 9.47
CA GLU A 36 -14.18 1.76 9.74
C GLU A 36 -14.95 2.24 8.48
N LEU A 37 -14.35 3.11 7.68
CA LEU A 37 -14.97 3.61 6.45
C LEU A 37 -15.09 2.53 5.37
N LEU A 38 -14.16 1.57 5.31
CA LEU A 38 -14.25 0.42 4.42
C LEU A 38 -15.37 -0.54 4.84
N GLU A 39 -15.52 -0.80 6.15
CA GLU A 39 -16.65 -1.58 6.68
C GLU A 39 -17.99 -0.93 6.34
N LYS A 40 -18.13 0.39 6.54
CA LYS A 40 -19.34 1.14 6.18
C LYS A 40 -19.63 1.10 4.68
N ARG A 41 -18.59 1.13 3.84
CA ARG A 41 -18.77 1.00 2.39
C ARG A 41 -19.28 -0.38 2.00
N GLU A 42 -18.78 -1.44 2.63
CA GLU A 42 -19.29 -2.80 2.42
C GLU A 42 -20.78 -2.90 2.80
N ALA A 43 -21.20 -2.23 3.87
CA ALA A 43 -22.60 -2.11 4.27
C ALA A 43 -23.45 -1.21 3.35
N GLY A 44 -22.84 -0.46 2.43
CA GLY A 44 -23.52 0.49 1.54
C GLY A 44 -23.76 1.87 2.15
N ASP A 45 -23.21 2.15 3.34
CA ASP A 45 -23.42 3.37 4.12
C ASP A 45 -22.37 4.46 3.85
N ALA A 46 -21.31 4.14 3.11
CA ALA A 46 -20.25 5.09 2.77
C ALA A 46 -19.77 4.94 1.32
N LYS A 47 -19.39 6.07 0.72
CA LYS A 47 -18.75 6.12 -0.61
C LYS A 47 -17.28 6.48 -0.47
N VAL A 48 -16.42 5.46 -0.39
CA VAL A 48 -14.96 5.64 -0.37
C VAL A 48 -14.29 4.84 -1.48
N VAL A 49 -13.30 5.45 -2.11
CA VAL A 49 -12.37 4.75 -3.00
C VAL A 49 -10.96 4.91 -2.48
N VAL A 50 -10.26 3.78 -2.33
CA VAL A 50 -8.86 3.76 -1.90
C VAL A 50 -7.97 3.66 -3.13
N VAL A 51 -6.92 4.48 -3.19
CA VAL A 51 -5.99 4.53 -4.32
C VAL A 51 -4.56 4.27 -3.87
N ASP A 52 -3.99 3.17 -4.34
CA ASP A 52 -2.59 2.84 -4.20
C ASP A 52 -1.75 3.52 -5.27
N VAL A 53 -0.92 4.48 -4.86
CA VAL A 53 -0.02 5.23 -5.76
C VAL A 53 1.41 4.69 -5.78
N ARG A 54 1.63 3.49 -5.24
CA ARG A 54 2.94 2.82 -5.31
C ARG A 54 3.21 2.24 -6.70
N GLY A 55 4.46 1.83 -6.94
CA GLY A 55 4.85 1.15 -8.18
C GLY A 55 4.32 -0.28 -8.26
N ALA A 56 4.34 -0.86 -9.47
CA ALA A 56 3.87 -2.22 -9.71
C ALA A 56 4.57 -3.28 -8.84
N ASP A 57 5.89 -3.16 -8.64
CA ASP A 57 6.66 -4.07 -7.79
C ASP A 57 6.16 -4.05 -6.34
N GLU A 58 5.84 -2.87 -5.82
CA GLU A 58 5.33 -2.70 -4.46
C GLU A 58 3.90 -3.24 -4.32
N GLN A 59 3.05 -2.97 -5.32
CA GLN A 59 1.67 -3.45 -5.39
C GLN A 59 1.59 -4.97 -5.55
N SER A 60 2.56 -5.58 -6.24
CA SER A 60 2.62 -7.03 -6.46
C SER A 60 2.90 -7.81 -5.18
N VAL A 61 3.58 -7.19 -4.20
CA VAL A 61 3.82 -7.78 -2.88
C VAL A 61 2.54 -7.82 -2.09
N SER A 62 1.87 -6.66 -1.99
CA SER A 62 0.64 -6.53 -1.22
C SER A 62 -0.05 -5.20 -1.47
N MET A 63 -1.34 -5.11 -1.16
CA MET A 63 -2.17 -3.91 -1.17
C MET A 63 -3.09 -3.88 0.06
N ILE A 64 -3.61 -2.70 0.40
CA ILE A 64 -4.76 -2.58 1.33
C ILE A 64 -5.97 -3.27 0.64
N PRO A 65 -6.80 -4.02 1.39
CA PRO A 65 -7.89 -4.82 0.83
C PRO A 65 -9.05 -3.99 0.26
N ASP A 66 -10.14 -4.70 -0.03
CA ASP A 66 -11.47 -4.15 -0.30
C ASP A 66 -11.52 -3.23 -1.53
N GLY A 67 -11.16 -3.79 -2.69
CA GLY A 67 -11.32 -3.09 -3.97
C GLY A 67 -10.44 -1.85 -4.14
N THR A 68 -9.32 -1.75 -3.40
CA THR A 68 -8.31 -0.70 -3.59
C THR A 68 -7.86 -0.67 -5.05
N LEU A 69 -7.86 0.52 -5.64
CA LEU A 69 -7.45 0.73 -7.03
C LEU A 69 -5.98 1.09 -7.13
N LYS A 70 -5.31 0.57 -8.15
CA LYS A 70 -4.04 1.14 -8.62
C LYS A 70 -4.32 2.53 -9.18
N GLN A 71 -3.40 3.48 -8.97
CA GLN A 71 -3.53 4.84 -9.49
C GLN A 71 -3.90 4.89 -10.98
N ALA A 72 -3.25 4.07 -11.82
CA ALA A 72 -3.54 4.02 -13.25
C ALA A 72 -4.99 3.60 -13.56
N ASP A 73 -5.58 2.72 -12.76
CA ASP A 73 -6.96 2.26 -12.95
C ASP A 73 -7.98 3.22 -12.34
N PHE A 74 -7.61 3.97 -11.30
CA PHE A 74 -8.42 5.09 -10.83
C PHE A 74 -8.48 6.20 -11.90
N GLU A 75 -7.34 6.63 -12.44
CA GLU A 75 -7.26 7.74 -13.42
C GLU A 75 -8.13 7.50 -14.67
N LYS A 76 -8.18 6.27 -15.18
CA LYS A 76 -9.01 5.90 -16.35
C LYS A 76 -10.51 6.14 -16.15
N ARG A 77 -10.99 6.10 -14.90
CA ARG A 77 -12.42 6.19 -14.55
C ARG A 77 -12.69 7.17 -13.40
N LYS A 78 -11.79 8.12 -13.15
CA LYS A 78 -11.88 9.02 -11.99
C LYS A 78 -13.18 9.83 -11.95
N SER A 79 -13.79 10.10 -13.10
CA SER A 79 -15.11 10.75 -13.18
C SER A 79 -16.21 9.99 -12.46
N ALA A 80 -16.11 8.66 -12.33
CA ALA A 80 -17.07 7.83 -11.60
C ALA A 80 -16.99 8.01 -10.07
N TYR A 81 -15.92 8.63 -9.55
CA TYR A 81 -15.66 8.79 -8.12
C TYR A 81 -15.82 10.24 -7.63
N ARG A 82 -16.57 11.07 -8.37
CA ARG A 82 -16.75 12.49 -8.04
C ARG A 82 -17.54 12.72 -6.74
N ASP A 83 -18.37 11.76 -6.36
CA ASP A 83 -19.17 11.73 -5.14
C ASP A 83 -18.60 10.80 -4.07
N HIS A 84 -17.36 10.33 -4.24
CA HIS A 84 -16.66 9.48 -3.28
C HIS A 84 -15.58 10.27 -2.56
N GLN A 85 -15.34 9.93 -1.29
CA GLN A 85 -14.10 10.30 -0.65
C GLN A 85 -12.97 9.46 -1.26
N VAL A 86 -11.94 10.11 -1.78
CA VAL A 86 -10.75 9.47 -2.34
C VAL A 86 -9.67 9.42 -1.28
N VAL A 87 -9.29 8.23 -0.82
CA VAL A 87 -8.20 8.04 0.13
C VAL A 87 -7.00 7.46 -0.59
N SER A 88 -5.93 8.24 -0.71
CA SER A 88 -4.70 7.77 -1.34
C SER A 88 -3.66 7.33 -0.31
N TYR A 89 -2.89 6.29 -0.65
CA TYR A 89 -1.78 5.83 0.18
C TYR A 89 -0.59 5.41 -0.67
N CYS A 90 0.61 5.49 -0.07
CA CYS A 90 1.83 4.93 -0.63
C CYS A 90 2.59 4.10 0.41
N THR A 91 3.92 4.15 0.45
CA THR A 91 4.68 3.48 1.52
C THR A 91 4.52 4.20 2.85
N ILE A 92 4.71 5.53 2.86
CA ILE A 92 4.80 6.33 4.10
C ILE A 92 3.99 7.64 4.07
N GLY A 93 3.34 7.99 2.96
CA GLY A 93 2.48 9.17 2.86
C GLY A 93 2.96 10.33 1.99
N TYR A 94 4.19 10.31 1.46
CA TYR A 94 4.69 11.43 0.63
C TYR A 94 4.08 11.46 -0.77
N ARG A 95 4.21 10.38 -1.55
CA ARG A 95 3.68 10.28 -2.92
C ARG A 95 2.17 10.46 -2.94
N SER A 96 1.49 9.84 -1.99
CA SER A 96 0.03 9.92 -1.83
C SER A 96 -0.43 11.30 -1.39
N GLY A 97 0.29 11.98 -0.49
CA GLY A 97 -0.03 13.36 -0.12
C GLY A 97 0.04 14.32 -1.32
N LYS A 98 1.08 14.21 -2.15
CA LYS A 98 1.18 14.98 -3.41
C LYS A 98 0.08 14.62 -4.40
N TYR A 99 -0.32 13.36 -4.47
CA TYR A 99 -1.39 12.92 -5.34
C TYR A 99 -2.77 13.44 -4.88
N ALA A 100 -3.09 13.31 -3.59
CA ALA A 100 -4.29 13.89 -3.01
C ALA A 100 -4.34 15.41 -3.21
N GLU A 101 -3.22 16.12 -3.06
CA GLU A 101 -3.14 17.56 -3.37
C GLU A 101 -3.54 17.85 -4.83
N SER A 102 -3.07 17.05 -5.79
CA SER A 102 -3.46 17.17 -7.21
C SER A 102 -4.96 16.95 -7.40
N LEU A 103 -5.50 15.87 -6.82
CA LEU A 103 -6.92 15.56 -6.93
C LEU A 103 -7.81 16.66 -6.33
N ARG A 104 -7.40 17.27 -5.22
CA ARG A 104 -8.12 18.42 -4.63
C ARG A 104 -8.13 19.63 -5.55
N LYS A 105 -7.02 19.91 -6.25
CA LYS A 105 -6.96 20.97 -7.29
C LYS A 105 -7.91 20.67 -8.46
N GLU A 106 -8.20 19.39 -8.71
CA GLU A 106 -9.19 18.94 -9.68
C GLU A 106 -10.63 18.87 -9.13
N GLY A 107 -10.86 19.26 -7.87
CA GLY A 107 -12.17 19.31 -7.23
C GLY A 107 -12.67 18.00 -6.61
N PHE A 108 -11.78 17.03 -6.37
CA PHE A 108 -12.14 15.81 -5.62
C PHE A 108 -12.08 16.05 -4.10
N ASP A 109 -12.94 15.36 -3.37
CA ASP A 109 -12.75 15.16 -1.94
C ASP A 109 -11.67 14.09 -1.71
N ALA A 110 -10.41 14.52 -1.66
CA ALA A 110 -9.26 13.61 -1.49
C ALA A 110 -8.56 13.82 -0.15
N SER A 111 -8.17 12.71 0.49
CA SER A 111 -7.42 12.64 1.75
C SER A 111 -6.17 11.76 1.59
N ASN A 112 -5.17 11.99 2.44
CA ASN A 112 -3.97 11.15 2.53
C ASN A 112 -4.05 10.22 3.76
N LEU A 113 -3.73 8.94 3.58
CA LEU A 113 -3.61 8.00 4.70
C LEU A 113 -2.34 8.29 5.50
N ILE A 114 -2.50 8.66 6.78
CA ILE A 114 -1.41 8.96 7.71
C ILE A 114 -0.42 7.80 7.75
N GLY A 115 0.84 8.07 7.40
CA GLY A 115 1.91 7.05 7.34
C GLY A 115 1.65 5.88 6.39
N SER A 116 0.57 5.94 5.61
CA SER A 116 0.17 4.99 4.57
C SER A 116 0.25 3.51 4.98
N ILE A 117 0.72 2.62 4.10
CA ILE A 117 0.70 1.17 4.35
C ILE A 117 1.55 0.77 5.57
N LEU A 118 2.59 1.54 5.91
CA LEU A 118 3.36 1.26 7.14
C LEU A 118 2.50 1.46 8.38
N MET A 119 1.73 2.55 8.47
CA MET A 119 0.84 2.75 9.61
C MET A 119 -0.39 1.85 9.60
N TRP A 120 -0.83 1.40 8.42
CA TRP A 120 -1.79 0.31 8.30
C TRP A 120 -1.28 -0.97 8.96
N THR A 121 -0.02 -1.33 8.73
CA THR A 121 0.60 -2.51 9.36
C THR A 121 0.76 -2.36 10.88
N HIS A 122 1.10 -1.16 11.37
CA HIS A 122 1.16 -0.88 12.82
C HIS A 122 -0.21 -0.95 13.51
N ALA A 123 -1.29 -0.75 12.76
CA ALA A 123 -2.65 -0.93 13.26
C ALA A 123 -3.12 -2.40 13.21
N GLY A 124 -2.31 -3.31 12.65
CA GLY A 124 -2.61 -4.74 12.58
C GLY A 124 -3.65 -5.12 11.52
N TYR A 125 -3.94 -4.23 10.57
CA TYR A 125 -4.97 -4.45 9.56
C TYR A 125 -4.49 -5.27 8.36
N PRO A 126 -5.33 -6.16 7.80
CA PRO A 126 -4.92 -7.13 6.79
C PRO A 126 -4.36 -6.47 5.52
N LEU A 127 -3.45 -7.17 4.88
CA LEU A 127 -3.01 -6.89 3.51
C LEU A 127 -3.39 -8.07 2.62
N VAL A 128 -3.58 -7.78 1.33
CA VAL A 128 -3.91 -8.79 0.33
C VAL A 128 -2.91 -8.76 -0.81
N SER A 129 -2.66 -9.92 -1.43
CA SER A 129 -1.84 -10.06 -2.61
C SER A 129 -2.64 -10.69 -3.75
N SER A 130 -2.38 -10.20 -4.96
CA SER A 130 -2.83 -10.83 -6.21
C SER A 130 -1.83 -11.86 -6.72
N TYR A 131 -0.82 -12.22 -5.91
CA TYR A 131 0.15 -13.27 -6.17
C TYR A 131 -0.10 -14.42 -5.18
N ASP A 132 -0.36 -15.61 -5.71
CA ASP A 132 -0.46 -16.86 -4.97
C ASP A 132 0.94 -17.45 -4.79
N GLU A 133 1.43 -17.37 -3.56
CA GLU A 133 2.78 -17.79 -3.20
C GLU A 133 2.96 -19.30 -3.17
N GLU A 134 1.94 -20.05 -2.76
CA GLU A 134 1.99 -21.51 -2.72
C GLU A 134 2.15 -22.09 -4.13
N LYS A 135 1.59 -21.41 -5.13
CA LYS A 135 1.63 -21.83 -6.53
C LYS A 135 2.64 -21.07 -7.39
N GLY A 136 3.23 -20.00 -6.87
CA GLY A 136 4.16 -19.14 -7.60
C GLY A 136 3.51 -18.48 -8.85
N SER A 137 2.21 -18.22 -8.78
CA SER A 137 1.39 -17.75 -9.91
C SER A 137 0.34 -16.75 -9.44
N ALA A 138 -0.45 -16.17 -10.35
CA ALA A 138 -1.69 -15.50 -9.94
C ALA A 138 -2.62 -16.52 -9.22
N PRO A 139 -3.45 -16.08 -8.25
CA PRO A 139 -4.40 -16.96 -7.58
C PRO A 139 -5.36 -17.61 -8.58
N ALA A 140 -5.78 -18.82 -8.25
CA ALA A 140 -6.77 -19.56 -9.04
C ALA A 140 -8.18 -18.93 -8.99
N SER A 141 -8.39 -18.00 -8.05
CA SER A 141 -9.57 -17.14 -7.92
C SER A 141 -9.21 -15.69 -8.24
N ASP A 142 -10.17 -14.94 -8.77
CA ASP A 142 -10.03 -13.49 -8.96
C ASP A 142 -9.92 -12.71 -7.63
N GLU A 143 -10.18 -13.37 -6.49
CA GLU A 143 -10.07 -12.81 -5.15
C GLU A 143 -8.63 -12.84 -4.61
N PRO A 144 -8.09 -11.71 -4.13
CA PRO A 144 -6.73 -11.65 -3.60
C PRO A 144 -6.64 -12.33 -2.22
N SER A 145 -5.51 -13.00 -1.96
CA SER A 145 -5.29 -13.75 -0.71
C SER A 145 -4.62 -12.89 0.36
N ARG A 146 -4.96 -13.11 1.64
CA ARG A 146 -4.31 -12.41 2.76
C ARG A 146 -2.80 -12.71 2.78
N THR A 147 -1.98 -11.70 3.05
CA THR A 147 -0.52 -11.84 3.16
C THR A 147 0.03 -11.01 4.32
N PRO A 148 1.05 -11.49 5.05
CA PRO A 148 1.79 -10.67 6.01
C PRO A 148 2.83 -9.79 5.33
N ARG A 149 3.06 -9.90 4.02
CA ARG A 149 4.20 -9.25 3.37
C ARG A 149 3.93 -7.79 3.07
N VAL A 150 4.94 -6.96 3.25
CA VAL A 150 4.91 -5.54 2.89
C VAL A 150 6.23 -5.12 2.27
N HIS A 151 6.14 -4.43 1.13
CA HIS A 151 7.31 -3.94 0.42
C HIS A 151 7.98 -2.79 1.18
N THR A 152 9.29 -2.88 1.39
CA THR A 152 10.11 -1.80 1.97
C THR A 152 11.33 -1.55 1.09
N CYS A 153 11.59 -0.29 0.69
CA CYS A 153 12.69 0.06 -0.23
C CYS A 153 14.07 0.08 0.46
N GLY A 154 14.54 -1.05 0.98
CA GLY A 154 15.84 -1.16 1.64
C GLY A 154 15.81 -0.83 3.13
N LYS A 155 16.98 -0.91 3.78
CA LYS A 155 17.10 -0.99 5.26
C LYS A 155 16.41 0.16 6.02
N LYS A 156 16.45 1.39 5.49
CA LYS A 156 15.84 2.57 6.13
C LYS A 156 14.31 2.53 6.19
N TRP A 157 13.68 1.69 5.37
CA TRP A 157 12.23 1.60 5.23
C TRP A 157 11.66 0.38 5.95
N ARG A 158 12.48 -0.37 6.69
CA ARG A 158 12.06 -1.50 7.51
C ARG A 158 11.35 -1.03 8.78
N LEU A 159 10.18 -0.41 8.59
CA LEU A 159 9.42 0.28 9.61
C LEU A 159 8.00 -0.29 9.77
N ALA A 160 7.73 -1.49 9.28
CA ALA A 160 6.41 -2.12 9.39
C ALA A 160 6.10 -2.55 10.84
N GLY A 161 4.81 -2.72 11.12
CA GLY A 161 4.29 -3.27 12.37
C GLY A 161 4.71 -4.73 12.59
N ASP A 162 4.57 -5.20 13.82
CA ASP A 162 4.81 -6.61 14.13
C ASP A 162 3.82 -7.53 13.40
N GLY A 163 4.27 -8.75 13.10
CA GLY A 163 3.48 -9.72 12.33
C GLY A 163 3.52 -9.51 10.82
N TYR A 164 4.22 -8.47 10.33
CA TYR A 164 4.42 -8.23 8.90
C TYR A 164 5.84 -8.57 8.46
N GLU A 165 5.96 -9.25 7.32
CA GLU A 165 7.23 -9.59 6.70
C GLU A 165 7.65 -8.48 5.73
N MET A 166 8.73 -7.78 6.06
CA MET A 166 9.26 -6.71 5.22
C MET A 166 10.13 -7.27 4.10
N VAL A 167 9.62 -7.22 2.88
CA VAL A 167 10.34 -7.69 1.70
C VAL A 167 10.90 -6.54 0.90
N THR A 168 12.11 -6.71 0.41
CA THR A 168 12.66 -5.94 -0.71
C THR A 168 12.42 -6.74 -1.98
N PRO A 169 12.12 -6.12 -3.12
CA PRO A 169 12.03 -6.84 -4.37
C PRO A 169 13.46 -7.30 -4.68
N GLU A 170 13.66 -8.62 -4.69
CA GLU A 170 14.68 -9.19 -5.57
C GLU A 170 14.19 -8.90 -6.99
N PRO A 171 15.00 -8.30 -7.88
CA PRO A 171 14.57 -8.06 -9.25
C PRO A 171 14.04 -9.37 -9.84
N GLN A 172 12.77 -9.39 -10.26
CA GLN A 172 12.03 -10.57 -10.72
C GLN A 172 12.62 -11.26 -11.98
N GLY A 173 13.85 -10.90 -12.38
CA GLY A 173 14.61 -11.53 -13.47
C GLY A 173 15.84 -12.34 -13.03
N LEU A 174 16.15 -12.48 -11.74
CA LEU A 174 17.37 -13.19 -11.32
C LEU A 174 17.12 -14.68 -10.98
N LEU A 175 15.96 -15.03 -10.40
CA LEU A 175 15.65 -16.42 -10.04
C LEU A 175 15.33 -17.32 -11.24
N SER A 176 14.84 -16.78 -12.35
CA SER A 176 14.65 -17.56 -13.59
C SER A 176 15.99 -17.94 -14.26
N LYS A 177 17.05 -17.14 -14.05
CA LYS A 177 18.39 -17.42 -14.60
C LYS A 177 19.22 -18.33 -13.71
N VAL A 178 19.04 -18.29 -12.39
CA VAL A 178 19.81 -19.14 -11.46
C VAL A 178 19.33 -20.59 -11.49
N LYS A 179 18.02 -20.87 -11.64
CA LYS A 179 17.55 -22.26 -11.82
C LYS A 179 17.93 -22.85 -13.19
N ALA A 180 17.93 -22.06 -14.26
CA ALA A 180 18.35 -22.52 -15.58
C ALA A 180 19.87 -22.82 -15.66
N ALA A 181 20.71 -21.95 -15.07
CA ALA A 181 22.16 -22.11 -15.11
C ALA A 181 22.71 -23.27 -14.27
N VAL A 182 21.94 -23.77 -13.29
CA VAL A 182 22.32 -24.95 -12.49
C VAL A 182 21.93 -26.25 -13.19
N ILE A 183 20.88 -26.25 -14.03
CA ILE A 183 20.44 -27.44 -14.77
C ILE A 183 21.29 -27.67 -16.03
N GLU A 184 21.77 -26.62 -16.71
CA GLU A 184 22.64 -26.74 -17.89
C GLU A 184 24.10 -27.13 -17.57
N ARG A 185 24.49 -27.20 -16.29
CA ARG A 185 25.84 -27.63 -15.87
C ARG A 185 25.94 -29.10 -15.44
N PHE A 186 24.84 -29.85 -15.52
CA PHE A 186 24.76 -31.27 -15.16
C PHE A 186 23.99 -32.11 -16.20
N ALA A 187 23.85 -31.62 -17.43
CA ALA A 187 23.35 -32.38 -18.58
C ALA A 187 24.47 -32.59 -19.62
#